data_AF-A0A2E5FVF9-F1
#
_entry.id   AF-A0A2E5FVF9-F1
#
_cell.length_a   1.000
_cell.length_b   1.000
_cell.length_c   1.000
_cell.angle_alpha   90.00
_cell.angle_beta   90.00
_cell.angle_gamma   90.00
#
_symmetry.space_group_name_H-M   'P 1'
#
loop_
_entity.id
_entity.type
_entity.pdbx_description
1 polymer ?
#
loop_
_entity_poly.entity_id
_entity_poly.type
_entity_poly.pdbx_seq_one_letter_code
_entity_poly.pdbx_strand_id
1 'polypeptide(L)'
;MGSTLCHRYRTRPYNVTDRNRSRIRLALAAALTLGVMAQASLFQAASAAEPRDPIQRADIALIEKQLQRIDRVINRLAARQQQQAGRRVILDVDRLRSDVNDVRNGLRAYLAPPRLPPRQPAPLSGQYLAQDPGANP
;
A
#
# COMPACT_ATOMS: atom_id res chain seq x y z
N MET A 1 35.76 8.39 54.09
CA MET A 1 34.65 7.55 53.63
C MET A 1 33.51 8.48 53.21
N GLY A 2 32.98 8.33 52.00
CA GLY A 2 31.88 9.18 51.49
C GLY A 2 32.21 9.88 50.18
N SER A 3 32.43 9.10 49.13
CA SER A 3 32.60 9.55 47.75
C SER A 3 31.27 10.05 47.15
N THR A 4 31.39 10.89 46.11
CA THR A 4 30.49 11.04 44.94
C THR A 4 29.06 11.56 45.22
N LEU A 5 28.60 12.66 44.62
CA LEU A 5 28.28 12.79 43.20
C LEU A 5 28.30 14.28 42.81
N CYS A 6 29.25 14.68 41.96
CA CYS A 6 29.22 15.96 41.27
C CYS A 6 28.75 15.68 39.84
N HIS A 7 27.44 15.71 39.58
CA HIS A 7 26.87 15.48 38.25
C HIS A 7 27.02 16.76 37.40
N ARG A 8 28.25 16.99 36.93
CA ARG A 8 28.57 18.10 36.03
C ARG A 8 28.02 17.78 34.63
N TYR A 9 26.87 18.36 34.29
CA TYR A 9 26.38 18.40 32.92
C TYR A 9 27.34 19.24 32.07
N ARG A 10 28.28 18.57 31.40
CA ARG A 10 29.14 19.19 30.39
C ARG A 10 28.35 19.25 29.09
N THR A 11 27.71 20.37 28.82
CA THR A 11 27.16 20.69 27.50
C THR A 11 28.34 20.79 26.52
N ARG A 12 28.39 19.86 25.56
CA ARG A 12 29.35 19.93 24.45
C ARG A 12 28.87 21.02 23.49
N PRO A 13 29.72 21.98 23.09
CA PRO A 13 29.34 22.97 22.10
C PRO A 13 29.10 22.28 20.74
N TYR A 14 27.93 22.55 20.17
CA TYR A 14 27.56 22.13 18.83
C TYR A 14 28.28 23.03 17.82
N ASN A 15 29.41 22.57 17.28
CA ASN A 15 30.15 23.32 16.27
C ASN A 15 29.43 23.27 14.92
N VAL A 16 28.94 24.44 14.48
CA VAL A 16 28.42 24.70 13.13
C VAL A 16 29.59 24.93 12.19
N THR A 17 30.17 23.85 11.68
CA THR A 17 31.08 23.90 10.54
C THR A 17 30.88 22.68 9.64
N ASP A 18 29.79 22.70 8.88
CA ASP A 18 29.81 22.15 7.51
C ASP A 18 28.76 22.85 6.63
N ARG A 19 28.95 24.18 6.47
CA ARG A 19 28.11 25.07 5.66
C ARG A 19 28.30 24.87 4.15
N ASN A 20 29.18 23.96 3.71
CA ASN A 20 29.66 23.92 2.32
C ASN A 20 29.63 22.53 1.62
N ARG A 21 29.23 21.45 2.29
CA ARG A 21 28.99 20.13 1.62
C ARG A 21 27.54 19.88 1.23
N SER A 22 26.66 20.80 1.62
CA SER A 22 25.21 20.80 1.41
C SER A 22 24.77 21.36 0.04
N ARG A 23 25.67 21.82 -0.83
CA ARG A 23 25.26 22.43 -2.11
C ARG A 23 25.35 21.52 -3.34
N ILE A 24 26.09 20.40 -3.28
CA ILE A 24 26.29 19.53 -4.45
C ILE A 24 25.45 18.24 -4.38
N ARG A 25 24.95 17.84 -3.21
CA ARG A 25 24.10 16.64 -3.05
C ARG A 25 22.59 16.93 -3.00
N LEU A 26 22.19 18.21 -2.94
CA LEU A 26 20.78 18.63 -2.88
C LEU A 26 20.22 19.06 -4.24
N ALA A 27 21.01 19.08 -5.32
CA ALA A 27 20.56 19.50 -6.65
C ALA A 27 19.91 18.38 -7.49
N LEU A 28 19.95 17.12 -7.07
CA LEU A 28 19.38 15.98 -7.83
C LEU A 28 18.20 15.27 -7.15
N ALA A 29 17.89 15.58 -5.89
CA ALA A 29 16.81 14.89 -5.16
C ALA A 29 15.51 15.70 -5.04
N ALA A 30 15.52 17.01 -5.29
CA ALA A 30 14.34 17.87 -5.13
C ALA A 30 13.45 17.99 -6.38
N ALA A 31 13.91 17.53 -7.55
CA ALA A 31 13.15 17.64 -8.80
C ALA A 31 12.19 16.45 -9.07
N LEU A 32 12.23 15.38 -8.26
CA LEU A 32 11.47 14.15 -8.51
C LEU A 32 10.30 13.90 -7.55
N THR A 33 10.06 14.79 -6.58
CA THR A 33 8.94 14.66 -5.63
C THR A 33 7.70 15.50 -5.97
N LEU A 34 7.81 16.49 -6.87
CA LEU A 34 6.66 17.32 -7.28
C LEU A 34 5.88 16.77 -8.50
N GLY A 35 6.41 15.76 -9.21
CA GLY A 35 5.76 15.18 -10.39
C GLY A 35 4.76 14.05 -10.11
N VAL A 36 4.64 13.56 -8.87
CA VAL A 36 3.82 12.36 -8.56
C VAL A 36 2.51 12.68 -7.83
N MET A 37 2.32 13.90 -7.32
CA MET A 37 1.18 14.22 -6.44
C MET A 37 -0.02 14.91 -7.13
N ALA A 38 0.04 15.21 -8.43
CA ALA A 38 -0.97 16.05 -9.09
C ALA A 38 -2.11 15.28 -9.81
N GLN A 39 -2.18 13.95 -9.74
CA GLN A 39 -3.23 13.19 -10.44
C GLN A 39 -4.44 12.79 -9.57
N ALA A 40 -4.52 13.22 -8.31
CA ALA A 40 -5.49 12.70 -7.35
C ALA A 40 -6.90 13.36 -7.36
N SER A 41 -7.23 14.24 -8.31
CA SER A 41 -8.38 15.16 -8.12
C SER A 41 -9.63 14.91 -8.98
N LEU A 42 -9.79 13.75 -9.62
CA LEU A 42 -11.01 13.45 -10.39
C LEU A 42 -11.50 12.02 -10.14
N PHE A 43 -11.91 11.71 -8.91
CA PHE A 43 -12.63 10.46 -8.59
C PHE A 43 -14.04 10.79 -8.09
N GLN A 44 -14.96 10.95 -9.04
CA GLN A 44 -16.38 11.21 -8.79
C GLN A 44 -17.17 9.90 -8.74
N ALA A 45 -17.94 9.75 -7.65
CA ALA A 45 -19.11 8.92 -7.41
C ALA A 45 -19.03 7.40 -7.70
N ALA A 46 -18.86 6.63 -6.62
CA ALA A 46 -19.17 5.20 -6.58
C ALA A 46 -20.68 4.97 -6.64
N SER A 47 -21.17 4.36 -7.72
CA SER A 47 -22.49 3.73 -7.77
C SER A 47 -22.36 2.24 -7.45
N ALA A 48 -23.06 1.81 -6.41
CA ALA A 48 -23.15 0.41 -6.02
C ALA A 48 -24.02 -0.36 -7.02
N ALA A 49 -23.43 -0.86 -8.10
CA ALA A 49 -24.03 -1.92 -8.92
C ALA A 49 -22.94 -2.64 -9.75
N GLU A 50 -22.73 -3.92 -9.44
CA GLU A 50 -22.10 -4.94 -10.31
C GLU A 50 -20.55 -4.88 -10.51
N PRO A 51 -19.84 -6.04 -10.56
CA PRO A 51 -18.41 -6.11 -10.26
C PRO A 51 -17.51 -5.84 -11.46
N ARG A 52 -17.58 -4.66 -12.07
CA ARG A 52 -16.60 -4.21 -13.09
C ARG A 52 -16.61 -2.70 -13.19
N ASP A 53 -16.13 -2.01 -12.17
CA ASP A 53 -15.52 -0.71 -12.40
C ASP A 53 -14.10 -0.96 -12.95
N PRO A 54 -13.87 -0.79 -14.27
CA PRO A 54 -12.55 -1.03 -14.85
C PRO A 54 -11.50 -0.04 -14.32
N ILE A 55 -11.92 1.15 -13.88
CA ILE A 55 -11.05 2.18 -13.30
C ILE A 55 -10.61 1.71 -11.91
N GLN A 56 -11.55 1.29 -11.05
CA GLN A 56 -11.22 0.72 -9.74
C GLN A 56 -10.27 -0.48 -9.86
N ARG A 57 -10.48 -1.37 -10.83
CA ARG A 57 -9.58 -2.51 -11.06
C ARG A 57 -8.18 -2.06 -11.49
N ALA A 58 -8.08 -1.02 -12.32
CA ALA A 58 -6.80 -0.45 -12.74
C ALA A 58 -6.06 0.22 -11.57
N ASP A 59 -6.77 0.96 -10.73
CA ASP A 59 -6.21 1.59 -9.52
C ASP A 59 -5.71 0.54 -8.53
N ILE A 60 -6.49 -0.52 -8.31
CA ILE A 60 -6.08 -1.64 -7.47
C ILE A 60 -4.82 -2.31 -8.03
N ALA A 61 -4.74 -2.53 -9.34
CA ALA A 61 -3.54 -3.08 -9.97
C ALA A 61 -2.33 -2.14 -9.84
N LEU A 62 -2.55 -0.82 -9.84
CA LEU A 62 -1.51 0.16 -9.55
C LEU A 62 -1.03 0.06 -8.10
N ILE A 63 -1.95 -0.07 -7.14
CA ILE A 63 -1.62 -0.27 -5.72
C ILE A 63 -0.79 -1.55 -5.54
N GLU A 64 -1.15 -2.67 -6.17
CA GLU A 64 -0.34 -3.90 -6.14
C GLU A 64 1.09 -3.67 -6.64
N LYS A 65 1.25 -2.93 -7.75
CA LYS A 65 2.58 -2.58 -8.29
C LYS A 65 3.37 -1.70 -7.32
N GLN A 66 2.71 -0.79 -6.60
CA GLN A 66 3.36 0.05 -5.59
C GLN A 66 3.80 -0.79 -4.38
N LEU A 67 2.98 -1.73 -3.90
CA LEU A 67 3.34 -2.67 -2.83
C LEU A 67 4.56 -3.53 -3.22
N GLN A 68 4.67 -3.97 -4.49
CA GLN A 68 5.87 -4.65 -4.98
C GLN A 68 7.12 -3.76 -4.95
N ARG A 69 6.98 -2.45 -5.21
CA ARG A 69 8.11 -1.51 -5.09
C ARG A 69 8.52 -1.34 -3.63
N ILE A 70 7.56 -1.28 -2.71
CA ILE A 70 7.80 -1.23 -1.26
C ILE A 70 8.56 -2.48 -0.82
N ASP A 71 8.19 -3.67 -1.28
CA ASP A 71 8.92 -4.91 -0.97
C ASP A 71 10.41 -4.83 -1.35
N ARG A 72 10.72 -4.28 -2.54
CA ARG A 72 12.12 -4.04 -2.93
C ARG A 72 12.83 -3.04 -2.03
N VAL A 73 12.14 -2.02 -1.53
CA VAL A 73 12.70 -1.07 -0.55
C VAL A 73 12.99 -1.80 0.76
N ILE A 74 12.06 -2.63 1.23
CA ILE A 74 12.22 -3.46 2.44
C ILE A 74 13.42 -4.38 2.31
N ASN A 75 13.60 -5.05 1.17
CA ASN A 75 14.76 -5.91 0.90
C ASN A 75 16.09 -5.14 1.01
N ARG A 76 16.14 -3.91 0.47
CA ARG A 76 17.31 -3.03 0.62
C ARG A 76 17.51 -2.52 2.05
N LEU A 77 16.44 -2.38 2.84
CA LEU A 77 16.55 -2.02 4.26
C LEU A 77 17.12 -3.20 5.06
N ALA A 78 16.64 -4.42 4.81
CA ALA A 78 17.15 -5.64 5.43
C ALA A 78 18.67 -5.78 5.21
N ALA A 79 19.10 -5.68 3.95
CA ALA A 79 20.52 -5.77 3.58
C ALA A 79 21.36 -4.68 4.27
N ARG A 80 20.88 -3.43 4.31
CA ARG A 80 21.58 -2.34 5.00
C ARG A 80 21.67 -2.55 6.51
N GLN A 81 20.62 -3.08 7.13
CA GLN A 81 20.59 -3.34 8.56
C GLN A 81 21.60 -4.42 8.96
N GLN A 82 21.79 -5.45 8.13
CA GLN A 82 22.82 -6.49 8.34
C GLN A 82 24.26 -5.93 8.31
N GLN A 83 24.50 -4.85 7.57
CA GLN A 83 25.82 -4.20 7.48
C GLN A 83 26.06 -3.19 8.62
N GLN A 84 25.04 -2.81 9.38
CA GLN A 84 25.13 -1.80 10.43
C GLN A 84 25.24 -2.46 11.81
N ALA A 85 26.47 -2.82 12.21
CA ALA A 85 26.74 -3.31 13.56
C ALA A 85 26.58 -2.19 14.60
N GLY A 86 26.08 -2.54 15.79
CA GLY A 86 26.08 -1.65 16.97
C GLY A 86 24.87 -0.72 17.14
N ARG A 87 23.80 -0.86 16.35
CA ARG A 87 22.56 -0.09 16.55
C ARG A 87 21.73 -0.67 17.69
N ARG A 88 21.36 0.17 18.67
CA ARG A 88 20.51 -0.20 19.80
C ARG A 88 19.03 -0.41 19.42
N VAL A 89 18.59 0.20 18.32
CA VAL A 89 17.22 0.08 17.81
C VAL A 89 17.27 -0.34 16.34
N ILE A 90 16.64 -1.46 16.05
CA ILE A 90 16.57 -2.06 14.71
C ILE A 90 15.12 -2.16 14.27
N LEU A 91 14.87 -2.03 12.97
CA LEU A 91 13.54 -2.23 12.41
C LEU A 91 13.27 -3.75 12.34
N ASP A 92 12.10 -4.18 12.82
CA ASP A 92 11.61 -5.53 12.58
C ASP A 92 11.14 -5.65 11.12
N VAL A 93 12.06 -6.08 10.26
CA VAL A 93 11.83 -6.16 8.83
C VAL A 93 10.90 -7.33 8.48
N ASP A 94 10.90 -8.40 9.27
CA ASP A 94 10.10 -9.58 8.99
C ASP A 94 8.62 -9.30 9.32
N ARG A 95 8.35 -8.62 10.42
CA ARG A 95 7.00 -8.13 10.70
C ARG A 95 6.49 -7.17 9.63
N LEU A 96 7.32 -6.21 9.22
CA LEU A 96 6.95 -5.26 8.15
C LEU A 96 6.64 -5.98 6.82
N ARG A 97 7.38 -7.05 6.47
CA ARG A 97 7.07 -7.87 5.31
C ARG A 97 5.73 -8.60 5.46
N SER A 98 5.44 -9.14 6.65
CA SER A 98 4.16 -9.79 6.92
C SER A 98 3.00 -8.82 6.69
N ASP A 99 3.07 -7.62 7.27
CA ASP A 99 2.00 -6.62 7.14
C ASP A 99 1.75 -6.24 5.67
N VAL A 100 2.81 -6.03 4.89
CA VAL A 100 2.69 -5.74 3.44
C VAL A 100 2.09 -6.91 2.67
N ASN A 101 2.41 -8.15 3.06
CA ASN A 101 1.82 -9.34 2.46
C ASN A 101 0.34 -9.46 2.79
N ASP A 102 -0.07 -9.15 4.02
CA ASP A 102 -1.47 -9.20 4.45
C ASP A 102 -2.32 -8.17 3.70
N VAL A 103 -1.83 -6.94 3.53
CA VAL A 103 -2.49 -5.92 2.70
C VAL A 103 -2.65 -6.41 1.26
N ARG A 104 -1.60 -7.01 0.68
CA ARG A 104 -1.65 -7.56 -0.69
C ARG A 104 -2.66 -8.71 -0.81
N ASN A 105 -2.71 -9.59 0.19
CA ASN A 105 -3.65 -10.70 0.22
C ASN A 105 -5.10 -10.20 0.33
N GLY A 106 -5.37 -9.21 1.19
CA GLY A 106 -6.69 -8.58 1.30
C GLY A 106 -7.15 -7.95 -0.02
N LEU A 107 -6.25 -7.26 -0.72
CA LEU A 107 -6.53 -6.63 -2.01
C LEU A 107 -6.86 -7.66 -3.11
N ARG A 108 -6.13 -8.79 -3.14
CA ARG A 108 -6.40 -9.89 -4.07
C ARG A 108 -7.71 -10.61 -3.77
N ALA A 109 -8.01 -10.82 -2.49
CA ALA A 109 -9.28 -11.41 -2.07
C ALA A 109 -10.47 -10.53 -2.51
N TYR A 110 -10.32 -9.21 -2.44
CA TYR A 110 -11.33 -8.28 -2.96
C TYR A 110 -11.52 -8.39 -4.47
N LEU A 111 -10.44 -8.55 -5.26
CA LEU A 111 -10.54 -8.72 -6.72
C LEU A 111 -11.12 -10.07 -7.15
N ALA A 112 -10.99 -11.09 -6.31
CA ALA A 112 -11.47 -12.45 -6.56
C ALA A 112 -12.39 -12.92 -5.42
N PRO A 113 -13.56 -12.27 -5.24
CA PRO A 113 -14.45 -12.61 -4.14
C PRO A 113 -14.97 -14.05 -4.33
N PRO A 114 -15.15 -14.81 -3.23
CA PRO A 114 -15.76 -16.14 -3.31
C PRO A 114 -17.07 -16.09 -4.09
N ARG A 115 -17.23 -16.99 -5.06
CA ARG A 115 -18.51 -17.12 -5.77
C ARG A 115 -19.54 -17.68 -4.80
N LEU A 116 -20.67 -17.00 -4.67
CA LEU A 116 -21.82 -17.57 -3.98
C LEU A 116 -22.37 -18.74 -4.81
N PRO A 117 -22.92 -19.78 -4.16
CA PRO A 117 -23.66 -20.82 -4.87
C PRO A 117 -24.84 -20.19 -5.61
N PRO A 118 -25.23 -20.74 -6.79
CA PRO A 118 -26.41 -20.27 -7.49
C PRO A 118 -27.63 -20.39 -6.57
N ARG A 119 -28.41 -19.31 -6.45
CA ARG A 119 -29.72 -19.40 -5.80
C ARG A 119 -30.54 -20.38 -6.64
N GLN A 120 -31.04 -21.45 -6.02
CA GLN A 120 -32.07 -22.29 -6.62
C GLN A 120 -33.34 -21.43 -6.70
N PRO A 121 -33.76 -20.93 -7.87
CA PRO A 121 -35.00 -20.17 -7.95
C PRO A 121 -36.15 -21.09 -7.50
N ALA A 122 -37.06 -20.56 -6.68
CA ALA A 122 -38.28 -21.28 -6.34
C ALA A 122 -39.03 -21.61 -7.65
N PRO A 123 -39.67 -22.79 -7.76
CA PRO A 123 -40.45 -23.14 -8.94
C PRO A 123 -41.46 -22.04 -9.25
N LEU A 124 -41.39 -21.47 -10.45
CA LEU A 124 -42.39 -20.52 -10.92
C LEU A 124 -43.70 -21.30 -11.15
N SER A 125 -44.76 -20.95 -10.43
CA SER A 125 -46.07 -21.59 -10.54
C SER A 125 -46.90 -21.11 -11.75
N GLY A 126 -46.37 -20.17 -12.54
CA GLY A 126 -47.06 -19.57 -13.67
C GLY A 126 -46.75 -20.25 -15.01
N GLN A 127 -47.78 -20.50 -15.82
CA GLN A 127 -47.63 -20.90 -17.22
C GLN A 127 -47.34 -19.65 -18.05
N TYR A 128 -46.08 -19.22 -18.08
CA TYR A 128 -45.66 -18.03 -18.83
C TYR A 128 -45.48 -18.28 -20.34
N LEU A 129 -45.57 -19.53 -20.79
CA LEU A 129 -45.71 -19.85 -22.21
C LEU A 129 -47.19 -19.68 -22.60
N ALA A 130 -47.54 -18.49 -23.08
CA ALA A 130 -48.70 -18.34 -23.95
C ALA A 130 -48.30 -18.88 -25.32
N GLN A 131 -48.86 -20.03 -25.70
CA GLN A 131 -48.77 -20.51 -27.08
C GLN A 131 -49.62 -19.56 -27.92
N ASP A 132 -49.02 -18.87 -28.90
CA ASP A 132 -49.77 -18.07 -29.86
C ASP A 132 -50.70 -19.01 -30.65
N PRO A 133 -52.04 -18.95 -30.46
CA PRO A 133 -52.96 -19.83 -31.16
C PRO A 133 -53.01 -19.55 -32.68
N GLY A 134 -52.31 -18.51 -33.17
CA GLY A 134 -52.17 -18.17 -34.58
C GLY A 134 -50.88 -18.66 -35.24
N ALA A 135 -49.94 -19.27 -34.52
CA ALA A 135 -48.72 -19.82 -35.11
C ALA A 135 -49.02 -21.13 -35.87
N ASN A 136 -49.52 -20.98 -37.11
CA ASN A 136 -49.73 -22.04 -38.09
C ASN A 136 -48.37 -22.73 -38.39
N PRO A 137 -48.28 -24.08 -38.49
CA PRO A 137 -47.04 -24.79 -38.76
C PRO A 137 -46.41 -24.46 -40.12
#